data_AF-A0A183H9H0-F1
#
_entry.id   AF-A0A183H9H0-F1
#
_cell.length_a   1.000
_cell.length_b   1.000
_cell.length_c   1.000
_cell.angle_alpha   90.00
_cell.angle_beta   90.00
_cell.angle_gamma   90.00
#
_symmetry.space_group_name_H-M   'P 1'
#
loop_
_entity.id
_entity.type
_entity.pdbx_description
1 polymer ?
#
loop_
_entity_poly.entity_id
_entity_poly.type
_entity_poly.pdbx_seq_one_letter_code
_entity_poly.pdbx_strand_id
1 'polypeptide(L)'
;MTALNIITGKDMHIIFMNENAAKNGNEFILNARLPCNTEEFDKKILESFGFSTERSQITLSNNDVIQIAEFGDYGGYQTSEKLLDWVVSRQRKWGTPIPVLLSADDQCAVVVTDDQLPVIAAHCKYDEKIPCQKLPNGFGYWEKDTLDTFFDSSWYYLRFLDPMNDTELISKKKLVDMPVDVYVGGIEHAALHLFFARFISYFLYDIGVSSVQEPFDRLLPQGIVCSRTFKRSDSGKYLKEDDVVQTGNGFIVKKDGSAVVTQFEKMSKSKHNGVDPLSVLKMKGIDLTRLQLLNEAAPREPINWGDTELKGLFKFMERTSDVVSFYVEQRALAISASPEPLDIEEEKRYRTIYNFFVRNISMVIEVLHLHNTAVDHLQAFAKLLKKTPAKTYHRSEQVERCVHALVIMLQLFTPHLAAEYWAALRSVPALNSHAVCLDKEINEQPWPQIDPDANIDFMINVNIF
;
A
#
# COMPACT_ATOMS: atom_id res chain seq x y z
N MET A 1 17.03 17.01 -48.14
CA MET A 1 17.30 15.57 -48.34
C MET A 1 15.97 14.83 -48.41
N THR A 2 15.90 13.63 -48.98
CA THR A 2 14.68 12.81 -48.98
C THR A 2 14.96 11.41 -48.42
N ALA A 3 13.92 10.77 -47.89
CA ALA A 3 13.91 9.37 -47.48
C ALA A 3 12.69 8.68 -48.09
N LEU A 4 12.82 7.42 -48.50
CA LEU A 4 11.71 6.66 -49.07
C LEU A 4 10.71 6.26 -47.96
N ASN A 5 9.43 6.57 -48.15
CA ASN A 5 8.35 6.02 -47.33
C ASN A 5 8.09 4.57 -47.74
N ILE A 6 8.46 3.62 -46.90
CA ILE A 6 8.34 2.18 -47.19
C ILE A 6 6.89 1.68 -47.38
N ILE A 7 5.90 2.40 -46.83
CA ILE A 7 4.48 2.02 -46.93
C ILE A 7 3.88 2.49 -48.26
N THR A 8 4.24 3.70 -48.71
CA THR A 8 3.64 4.35 -49.90
C THR A 8 4.56 4.31 -51.13
N GLY A 9 5.84 3.97 -50.96
CA GLY A 9 6.86 4.02 -52.01
C GLY A 9 7.20 5.44 -52.49
N LYS A 10 6.80 6.48 -51.75
CA LYS A 10 7.03 7.89 -52.12
C LYS A 10 8.20 8.49 -51.36
N ASP A 11 8.91 9.42 -52.00
CA ASP A 11 9.93 10.22 -51.32
C ASP A 11 9.28 11.15 -50.28
N MET A 12 9.82 11.13 -49.07
CA MET A 12 9.52 12.06 -47.97
C MET A 12 10.65 13.05 -47.84
N HIS A 13 10.33 14.33 -47.66
CA HIS A 13 11.33 15.35 -47.41
C HIS A 13 11.84 15.26 -45.96
N ILE A 14 13.16 15.29 -45.82
CA ILE A 14 13.84 15.43 -44.53
C ILE A 14 14.08 16.92 -44.31
N ILE A 15 13.45 17.46 -43.28
CA ILE A 15 13.59 18.84 -42.84
C ILE A 15 14.52 18.86 -41.63
N PHE A 16 15.61 19.62 -41.72
CA PHE A 16 16.50 19.86 -40.60
C PHE A 16 16.05 21.12 -39.86
N MET A 17 15.85 21.02 -38.55
CA MET A 17 15.45 22.12 -37.68
C MET A 17 16.53 22.36 -36.62
N ASN A 18 16.79 23.63 -36.31
CA ASN A 18 17.74 24.01 -35.26
C ASN A 18 17.18 23.63 -33.87
N GLU A 19 18.05 23.39 -32.88
CA GLU A 19 17.72 22.96 -31.50
C GLU A 19 16.62 23.80 -30.84
N ASN A 20 16.60 25.12 -31.09
CA ASN A 20 15.59 26.05 -30.57
C ASN A 20 14.18 25.85 -31.14
N ALA A 21 14.06 25.04 -32.20
CA ALA A 21 12.79 24.70 -32.84
C ALA A 21 12.35 23.26 -32.52
N ALA A 22 13.05 22.54 -31.65
CA ALA A 22 12.70 21.18 -31.24
C ALA A 22 11.49 21.17 -30.30
N LYS A 23 10.55 20.26 -30.53
CA LYS A 23 9.47 19.96 -29.58
C LYS A 23 10.09 19.32 -28.34
N ASN A 24 9.94 19.95 -27.18
CA ASN A 24 10.40 19.45 -25.88
C ASN A 24 11.92 19.25 -25.71
N GLY A 25 12.77 19.91 -26.53
CA GLY A 25 14.23 19.94 -26.29
C GLY A 25 15.01 18.67 -26.71
N ASN A 26 14.41 17.75 -27.47
CA ASN A 26 15.13 16.59 -28.02
C ASN A 26 15.91 16.97 -29.30
N GLU A 27 17.22 16.74 -29.31
CA GLU A 27 18.15 17.13 -30.41
C GLU A 27 17.88 16.39 -31.73
N PHE A 28 17.32 15.19 -31.69
CA PHE A 28 17.00 14.41 -32.88
C PHE A 28 15.60 13.85 -32.80
N ILE A 29 14.70 14.42 -33.60
CA ILE A 29 13.43 13.79 -33.92
C ILE A 29 13.54 13.36 -35.38
N LEU A 30 13.82 12.08 -35.65
CA LEU A 30 13.32 11.52 -36.90
C LEU A 30 11.80 11.42 -36.72
N ASN A 31 11.09 12.54 -36.91
CA ASN A 31 9.65 12.59 -36.70
C ASN A 31 8.95 11.91 -37.88
N ALA A 32 9.07 10.58 -37.96
CA ALA A 32 8.27 9.76 -38.86
C ALA A 32 6.86 9.54 -38.26
N ARG A 33 6.29 10.53 -37.55
CA ARG A 33 4.90 10.44 -37.09
C ARG A 33 3.95 10.91 -38.18
N LEU A 34 3.08 9.98 -38.55
CA LEU A 34 1.61 10.04 -38.63
C LEU A 34 0.93 11.44 -38.78
N PRO A 35 -0.17 11.49 -39.55
CA PRO A 35 -0.58 12.57 -40.46
C PRO A 35 -0.75 13.98 -39.84
N CYS A 36 -0.76 14.96 -40.73
CA CYS A 36 -0.80 16.43 -40.58
C CYS A 36 -1.89 17.03 -39.65
N ASN A 37 -2.64 16.21 -38.92
CA ASN A 37 -3.92 16.54 -38.30
C ASN A 37 -4.05 16.21 -36.81
N THR A 38 -3.03 15.65 -36.15
CA THR A 38 -3.07 15.41 -34.69
C THR A 38 -2.37 16.48 -33.86
N GLU A 39 -1.38 17.19 -34.42
CA GLU A 39 -0.53 18.10 -33.64
C GLU A 39 -0.35 19.44 -34.36
N GLU A 40 -0.76 20.53 -33.70
CA GLU A 40 -0.68 21.91 -34.23
C GLU A 40 0.76 22.34 -34.54
N PHE A 41 1.74 21.77 -33.84
CA PHE A 41 3.16 22.02 -34.05
C PHE A 41 3.64 21.54 -35.42
N ASP A 42 3.32 20.30 -35.80
CA ASP A 42 3.76 19.71 -37.07
C ASP A 42 3.06 20.37 -38.27
N LYS A 43 1.79 20.76 -38.09
CA LYS A 43 1.03 21.50 -39.10
C LYS A 43 1.70 22.83 -39.45
N LYS A 44 2.10 23.62 -38.44
CA LYS A 44 2.79 24.91 -38.64
C LYS A 44 4.13 24.75 -39.35
N ILE A 45 4.88 23.69 -39.04
CA ILE A 45 6.13 23.39 -39.73
C ILE A 45 5.86 23.11 -41.20
N LEU A 46 4.94 22.20 -41.53
CA LEU A 46 4.62 21.86 -42.91
C LEU A 46 4.14 23.08 -43.71
N GLU A 47 3.26 23.90 -43.13
CA GLU A 47 2.79 25.15 -43.73
C GLU A 47 3.93 26.13 -44.01
N SER A 48 4.88 26.29 -43.08
CA SER A 48 6.04 27.19 -43.26
C SER A 48 6.95 26.81 -44.44
N PHE A 49 6.98 25.52 -44.81
CA PHE A 49 7.74 25.01 -45.95
C PHE A 49 6.86 24.82 -47.20
N GLY A 50 5.58 25.20 -47.16
CA GLY A 50 4.65 25.12 -48.27
C GLY A 50 4.19 23.70 -48.62
N PHE A 51 4.29 22.75 -47.69
CA PHE A 51 3.81 21.38 -47.90
C PHE A 51 2.29 21.28 -47.72
N SER A 52 1.67 20.38 -48.48
CA SER A 52 0.25 20.05 -48.31
C SER A 52 0.00 19.34 -46.98
N THR A 53 -1.06 19.75 -46.28
CA THR A 53 -1.53 19.12 -45.05
C THR A 53 -2.67 18.11 -45.29
N GLU A 54 -2.92 17.75 -46.56
CA GLU A 54 -3.95 16.78 -46.92
C GLU A 54 -3.68 15.39 -46.33
N ARG A 55 -4.76 14.75 -45.88
CA ARG A 55 -4.69 13.50 -45.12
C ARG A 55 -4.39 12.32 -46.04
N SER A 56 -3.45 11.46 -45.64
CA SER A 56 -3.32 10.12 -46.22
C SER A 56 -4.59 9.30 -45.96
N GLN A 57 -5.06 8.56 -46.97
CA GLN A 57 -6.23 7.68 -46.84
C GLN A 57 -5.90 6.32 -46.19
N ILE A 58 -4.61 6.01 -46.02
CA ILE A 58 -4.15 4.76 -45.43
C ILE A 58 -4.14 4.90 -43.90
N THR A 59 -4.85 4.01 -43.21
CA THR A 59 -4.84 3.91 -41.75
C THR A 59 -4.22 2.58 -41.37
N LEU A 60 -3.11 2.63 -40.63
CA LEU A 60 -2.43 1.45 -40.08
C LEU A 60 -2.57 1.46 -38.55
N SER A 61 -2.81 0.30 -37.95
CA SER A 61 -2.69 0.10 -36.51
C SER A 61 -1.22 -0.04 -36.10
N ASN A 62 -0.93 0.06 -34.80
CA ASN A 62 0.42 -0.18 -34.27
C ASN A 62 0.92 -1.59 -34.63
N ASN A 63 0.04 -2.59 -34.62
CA ASN A 63 0.40 -3.96 -34.97
C ASN A 63 0.75 -4.09 -36.45
N ASP A 64 0.02 -3.41 -37.34
CA ASP A 64 0.34 -3.41 -38.77
C ASP A 64 1.75 -2.82 -39.00
N VAL A 65 2.09 -1.74 -38.31
CA VAL A 65 3.40 -1.10 -38.40
C VAL A 65 4.52 -2.02 -37.88
N ILE A 66 4.30 -2.70 -36.76
CA ILE A 66 5.27 -3.66 -36.19
C ILE A 66 5.50 -4.82 -37.16
N GLN A 67 4.43 -5.41 -37.71
CA GLN A 67 4.55 -6.51 -38.67
C GLN A 67 5.27 -6.10 -39.96
N ILE A 68 5.03 -4.88 -40.46
CA ILE A 68 5.75 -4.34 -41.62
C ILE A 68 7.24 -4.16 -41.29
N ALA A 69 7.56 -3.67 -40.10
CA ALA A 69 8.94 -3.50 -39.64
C ALA A 69 9.69 -4.85 -39.52
N GLU A 70 9.02 -5.86 -38.96
CA GLU A 70 9.54 -7.22 -38.86
C GLU A 70 9.73 -7.88 -40.23
N PHE A 71 8.72 -7.81 -41.12
CA PHE A 71 8.79 -8.37 -42.46
C PHE A 71 9.95 -7.77 -43.27
N GLY A 72 10.17 -6.47 -43.14
CA GLY A 72 11.20 -5.75 -43.88
C GLY A 72 12.60 -5.78 -43.25
N ASP A 73 12.76 -6.40 -42.07
CA ASP A 73 14.00 -6.38 -41.28
C ASP A 73 14.53 -4.95 -41.03
N TYR A 74 13.61 -4.00 -40.77
CA TYR A 74 13.94 -2.59 -40.57
C TYR A 74 14.39 -2.28 -39.13
N GLY A 75 14.24 -3.24 -38.21
CA GLY A 75 14.55 -3.10 -36.80
C GLY A 75 13.63 -2.14 -36.04
N GLY A 76 14.03 -1.82 -34.80
CA GLY A 76 13.32 -0.88 -33.92
C GLY A 76 12.59 -1.55 -32.75
N TYR A 77 12.18 -0.75 -31.77
CA TYR A 77 11.44 -1.19 -30.59
C TYR A 77 10.30 -0.21 -30.32
N GLN A 78 9.21 -0.70 -29.73
CA GLN A 78 8.16 0.18 -29.25
C GLN A 78 8.73 1.08 -28.14
N THR A 79 8.65 2.39 -28.35
CA THR A 79 9.11 3.40 -27.38
C THR A 79 7.96 4.31 -26.97
N SER A 80 8.14 5.01 -25.87
CA SER A 80 7.20 6.00 -25.35
C SER A 80 7.90 7.35 -25.25
N GLU A 81 7.25 8.40 -25.74
CA GLU A 81 7.75 9.78 -25.55
C GLU A 81 7.61 10.27 -24.09
N LYS A 82 6.82 9.56 -23.28
CA LYS A 82 6.49 9.95 -21.90
C LYS A 82 7.23 9.12 -20.87
N LEU A 83 7.60 7.88 -21.19
CA LEU A 83 8.40 7.04 -20.31
C LEU A 83 9.86 7.24 -20.70
N LEU A 84 10.59 7.92 -19.82
CA LEU A 84 12.02 8.15 -19.95
C LEU A 84 12.77 7.16 -19.08
N ASP A 85 14.07 7.01 -19.35
CA ASP A 85 14.95 6.21 -18.51
C ASP A 85 14.97 6.74 -17.07
N TRP A 86 15.17 5.82 -16.14
CA TRP A 86 15.28 6.16 -14.74
C TRP A 86 16.63 6.80 -14.45
N VAL A 87 16.62 8.12 -14.25
CA VAL A 87 17.78 8.85 -13.72
C VAL A 87 17.99 8.48 -12.26
N VAL A 88 18.89 7.54 -12.00
CA VAL A 88 19.22 7.05 -10.64
C VAL A 88 20.24 7.92 -9.91
N SER A 89 21.07 8.70 -10.61
CA SER A 89 22.16 9.46 -10.01
C SER A 89 21.68 10.67 -9.20
N ARG A 90 22.26 10.90 -8.02
CA ARG A 90 21.94 12.03 -7.14
C ARG A 90 23.21 12.68 -6.59
N GLN A 91 23.32 14.00 -6.79
CA GLN A 91 24.38 14.84 -6.20
C GLN A 91 24.08 15.12 -4.72
N ARG A 92 24.04 14.08 -3.90
CA ARG A 92 23.72 14.14 -2.46
C ARG A 92 24.70 13.29 -1.67
N LYS A 93 25.03 13.76 -0.46
CA LYS A 93 25.93 13.05 0.44
C LYS A 93 25.29 11.79 1.06
N TRP A 94 23.98 11.81 1.31
CA TRP A 94 23.26 10.69 1.95
C TRP A 94 22.54 9.85 0.91
N GLY A 95 23.17 8.75 0.52
CA GLY A 95 22.66 7.75 -0.42
C GLY A 95 23.68 6.63 -0.63
N THR A 96 23.28 5.56 -1.30
CA THR A 96 24.15 4.41 -1.62
C THR A 96 25.17 4.83 -2.69
N PRO A 97 26.49 4.73 -2.46
CA PRO A 97 27.49 5.07 -3.48
C PRO A 97 27.32 4.22 -4.73
N ILE A 98 27.44 4.85 -5.91
CA ILE A 98 27.40 4.13 -7.18
C ILE A 98 28.73 3.37 -7.34
N PRO A 99 28.72 2.04 -7.56
CA PRO A 99 29.92 1.20 -7.52
C PRO A 99 30.73 1.27 -8.83
N VAL A 100 31.16 2.48 -9.20
CA VAL A 100 31.85 2.79 -10.46
C VAL A 100 33.11 3.61 -10.21
N LEU A 101 34.16 3.31 -10.99
CA LEU A 101 35.33 4.16 -11.16
C LEU A 101 35.26 4.91 -12.49
N LEU A 102 35.54 6.20 -12.45
CA LEU A 102 35.57 7.10 -13.62
C LEU A 102 37.01 7.40 -14.04
N SER A 103 37.23 7.64 -15.33
CA SER A 103 38.44 8.30 -15.83
C SER A 103 38.51 9.76 -15.38
N ALA A 104 39.69 10.38 -15.46
CA ALA A 104 39.91 11.76 -15.00
C ALA A 104 39.07 12.83 -15.73
N ASP A 105 38.57 12.50 -16.93
CA ASP A 105 37.73 13.33 -17.79
C ASP A 105 36.26 12.88 -17.81
N ASP A 106 35.90 11.92 -16.94
CA ASP A 106 34.57 11.31 -16.81
C ASP A 106 34.02 10.69 -18.12
N GLN A 107 34.87 10.44 -19.13
CA GLN A 107 34.47 9.86 -20.41
C GLN A 107 34.42 8.32 -20.40
N CYS A 108 35.03 7.68 -19.42
CA CYS A 108 35.07 6.22 -19.29
C CYS A 108 34.66 5.82 -17.88
N ALA A 109 33.76 4.85 -17.77
CA ALA A 109 33.28 4.28 -16.52
C ALA A 109 33.56 2.78 -16.47
N VAL A 110 34.01 2.28 -15.32
CA VAL A 110 34.23 0.85 -15.07
C VAL A 110 33.56 0.48 -13.76
N VAL A 111 32.70 -0.55 -13.79
CA VAL A 111 32.13 -1.13 -12.56
C VAL A 111 33.23 -1.76 -11.71
N VAL A 112 33.16 -1.58 -10.40
CA VAL A 112 34.07 -2.26 -9.46
C VAL A 112 33.82 -3.76 -9.44
N THR A 113 34.79 -4.53 -8.94
CA THR A 113 34.65 -5.98 -8.80
C THR A 113 33.93 -6.36 -7.49
N ASP A 114 33.40 -7.58 -7.43
CA ASP A 114 32.63 -8.05 -6.26
C ASP A 114 33.41 -7.98 -4.94
N ASP A 115 34.73 -8.20 -4.97
CA ASP A 115 35.61 -8.10 -3.80
C ASP A 115 35.82 -6.65 -3.31
N GLN A 116 35.46 -5.66 -4.13
CA GLN A 116 35.48 -4.24 -3.76
C GLN A 116 34.13 -3.77 -3.19
N LEU A 117 33.11 -4.63 -3.18
CA LEU A 117 31.82 -4.35 -2.57
C LEU A 117 31.81 -4.71 -1.07
N PRO A 118 31.03 -3.99 -0.24
CA PRO A 118 30.29 -2.77 -0.58
C PRO A 118 31.20 -1.54 -0.67
N VAL A 119 30.87 -0.62 -1.58
CA VAL A 119 31.49 0.72 -1.61
C VAL A 119 30.93 1.56 -0.46
N ILE A 120 31.77 1.87 0.52
CA ILE A 120 31.39 2.64 1.71
C ILE A 120 31.86 4.09 1.54
N ALA A 121 30.92 5.04 1.49
CA ALA A 121 31.19 6.46 1.23
C ALA A 121 32.26 7.06 2.15
N ALA A 122 32.34 6.60 3.41
CA ALA A 122 33.34 7.06 4.39
C ALA A 122 34.78 6.62 4.06
N HIS A 123 34.94 5.56 3.26
CA HIS A 123 36.24 5.05 2.83
C HIS A 123 36.64 5.59 1.44
N CYS A 124 35.70 6.18 0.70
CA CYS A 124 35.94 6.77 -0.62
C CYS A 124 36.69 8.10 -0.48
N LYS A 125 37.97 8.09 -0.83
CA LYS A 125 38.76 9.30 -1.03
C LYS A 125 38.67 9.73 -2.48
N TYR A 126 37.70 10.59 -2.80
CA TYR A 126 37.28 10.88 -4.17
C TYR A 126 38.36 11.53 -5.06
N ASP A 127 39.41 12.13 -4.48
CA ASP A 127 40.49 12.77 -5.23
C ASP A 127 41.75 11.88 -5.35
N GLU A 128 41.74 10.68 -4.78
CA GLU A 128 42.86 9.72 -4.89
C GLU A 128 42.73 8.82 -6.12
N LYS A 129 43.87 8.53 -6.77
CA LYS A 129 43.95 7.62 -7.91
C LYS A 129 43.79 6.17 -7.45
N ILE A 130 42.74 5.51 -7.90
CA ILE A 130 42.47 4.10 -7.64
C ILE A 130 43.01 3.27 -8.81
N PRO A 131 43.94 2.33 -8.59
CA PRO A 131 44.46 1.47 -9.67
C PRO A 131 43.33 0.71 -10.39
N CYS A 132 43.26 0.82 -11.71
CA CYS A 132 42.29 0.14 -12.55
C CYS A 132 42.80 0.02 -13.98
N GLN A 133 43.24 -1.18 -14.38
CA GLN A 133 43.81 -1.44 -15.70
C GLN A 133 42.81 -1.35 -16.85
N LYS A 134 41.50 -1.41 -16.55
CA LYS A 134 40.42 -1.26 -17.54
C LYS A 134 40.20 0.19 -17.97
N LEU A 135 40.77 1.17 -17.26
CA LEU A 135 40.70 2.58 -17.61
C LEU A 135 41.94 3.03 -18.40
N PRO A 136 41.81 4.02 -19.31
CA PRO A 136 42.88 4.39 -20.26
C PRO A 136 44.24 4.71 -19.63
N ASN A 137 44.25 5.31 -18.43
CA ASN A 137 45.47 5.71 -17.74
C ASN A 137 45.93 4.71 -16.65
N GLY A 138 45.30 3.54 -16.57
CA GLY A 138 45.59 2.52 -15.55
C GLY A 138 45.10 2.86 -14.14
N PHE A 139 44.33 3.94 -13.98
CA PHE A 139 43.69 4.35 -12.73
C PHE A 139 42.36 5.08 -13.00
N GLY A 140 41.53 5.17 -11.97
CA GLY A 140 40.29 5.95 -11.96
C GLY A 140 40.01 6.62 -10.61
N TYR A 141 38.86 7.26 -10.51
CA TYR A 141 38.36 7.95 -9.33
C TYR A 141 36.97 7.42 -8.97
N TRP A 142 36.63 7.42 -7.68
CA TRP A 142 35.29 7.02 -7.24
C TRP A 142 34.22 7.95 -7.82
N GLU A 143 33.14 7.36 -8.35
CA GLU A 143 31.91 8.10 -8.64
C GLU A 143 31.45 8.84 -7.37
N LYS A 144 31.14 10.13 -7.52
CA LYS A 144 30.80 11.06 -6.43
C LYS A 144 29.31 11.06 -6.14
N ASP A 145 28.51 10.70 -7.13
CA ASP A 145 27.07 10.62 -6.98
C ASP A 145 26.62 9.37 -6.21
N THR A 146 25.41 9.46 -5.66
CA THR A 146 24.74 8.35 -4.97
C THR A 146 23.50 7.92 -5.73
N LEU A 147 23.04 6.70 -5.47
CA LEU A 147 21.78 6.18 -6.00
C LEU A 147 20.58 6.88 -5.34
N ASP A 148 19.55 7.09 -6.13
CA ASP A 148 18.25 7.56 -5.70
C ASP A 148 17.62 6.60 -4.68
N THR A 149 16.92 7.15 -3.68
CA THR A 149 16.29 6.37 -2.61
C THR A 149 15.24 5.39 -3.10
N PHE A 150 14.64 5.60 -4.29
CA PHE A 150 13.75 4.61 -4.88
C PHE A 150 14.49 3.32 -5.24
N PHE A 151 15.79 3.35 -5.52
CA PHE A 151 16.61 2.17 -5.76
C PHE A 151 16.53 1.19 -4.59
N ASP A 152 16.81 1.67 -3.38
CA ASP A 152 16.74 0.87 -2.16
C ASP A 152 15.31 0.34 -1.91
N SER A 153 14.30 1.20 -2.14
CA SER A 153 12.90 0.82 -1.95
C SER A 153 12.39 -0.16 -3.02
N SER A 154 13.09 -0.36 -4.13
CA SER A 154 12.54 -1.17 -5.24
C SER A 154 12.69 -2.69 -5.04
N TRP A 155 13.37 -3.12 -3.97
CA TRP A 155 13.62 -4.54 -3.71
C TRP A 155 13.62 -4.92 -2.22
N TYR A 156 13.39 -3.98 -1.30
CA TYR A 156 13.38 -4.22 0.14
C TYR A 156 12.45 -5.37 0.60
N TYR A 157 11.35 -5.60 -0.13
CA TYR A 157 10.40 -6.69 0.16
C TYR A 157 11.06 -8.08 0.02
N LEU A 158 12.02 -8.23 -0.90
CA LEU A 158 12.85 -9.44 -0.99
C LEU A 158 13.77 -9.54 0.21
N ARG A 159 14.40 -8.42 0.60
CA ARG A 159 15.37 -8.43 1.70
C ARG A 159 14.74 -8.76 3.05
N PHE A 160 13.46 -8.47 3.25
CA PHE A 160 12.74 -8.90 4.45
C PHE A 160 12.63 -10.42 4.60
N LEU A 161 12.65 -11.19 3.50
CA LEU A 161 12.61 -12.65 3.55
C LEU A 161 13.97 -13.25 3.97
N ASP A 162 15.07 -12.55 3.67
CA ASP A 162 16.43 -13.01 3.93
C ASP A 162 17.37 -11.90 4.45
N PRO A 163 17.05 -11.25 5.58
CA PRO A 163 17.68 -9.99 5.98
C PRO A 163 19.14 -10.13 6.43
N MET A 164 19.54 -11.34 6.82
CA MET A 164 20.87 -11.64 7.37
C MET A 164 21.82 -12.25 6.34
N ASN A 165 21.40 -12.42 5.08
CA ASN A 165 22.22 -13.03 4.04
C ASN A 165 23.30 -12.07 3.53
N ASP A 166 24.56 -12.33 3.82
CA ASP A 166 25.69 -11.48 3.46
C ASP A 166 26.35 -11.84 2.12
N THR A 167 25.84 -12.87 1.42
CA THR A 167 26.46 -13.41 0.20
C THR A 167 25.64 -13.18 -1.07
N GLU A 168 24.33 -13.02 -0.96
CA GLU A 168 23.43 -12.85 -2.09
C GLU A 168 22.28 -11.88 -1.74
N LEU A 169 21.58 -11.41 -2.77
CA LEU A 169 20.40 -10.54 -2.62
C LEU A 169 19.32 -11.22 -1.77
N ILE A 170 18.99 -12.46 -2.13
CA ILE A 170 18.01 -13.34 -1.50
C ILE A 170 18.30 -14.80 -1.92
N SER A 171 18.22 -15.74 -0.99
CA SER A 171 18.38 -17.17 -1.31
C SER A 171 17.19 -17.76 -2.05
N LYS A 172 17.44 -18.75 -2.92
CA LYS A 172 16.39 -19.53 -3.61
C LYS A 172 15.39 -20.17 -2.64
N LYS A 173 15.84 -20.53 -1.43
CA LYS A 173 14.99 -21.10 -0.39
C LYS A 173 13.97 -20.09 0.14
N LYS A 174 14.31 -18.80 0.17
CA LYS A 174 13.46 -17.72 0.66
C LYS A 174 12.57 -17.12 -0.42
N LEU A 175 13.02 -17.16 -1.67
CA LEU A 175 12.22 -16.74 -2.83
C LEU A 175 10.89 -17.49 -3.00
N VAL A 176 10.72 -18.68 -2.43
CA VAL A 176 9.45 -19.43 -2.49
C VAL A 176 8.29 -18.75 -1.76
N ASP A 177 8.59 -17.78 -0.88
CA ASP A 177 7.60 -16.97 -0.16
C ASP A 177 7.12 -15.76 -1.00
N MET A 178 7.63 -15.60 -2.22
CA MET A 178 7.13 -14.61 -3.20
C MET A 178 6.05 -15.22 -4.10
N PRO A 179 5.10 -14.41 -4.60
CA PRO A 179 4.96 -12.96 -4.41
C PRO A 179 4.43 -12.55 -3.04
N VAL A 180 4.51 -11.25 -2.73
CA VAL A 180 3.80 -10.69 -1.58
C VAL A 180 2.29 -10.75 -1.86
N ASP A 181 1.53 -11.45 -1.02
CA ASP A 181 0.09 -11.65 -1.22
C ASP A 181 -0.71 -10.33 -1.27
N VAL A 182 -0.45 -9.44 -0.32
CA VAL A 182 -1.13 -8.15 -0.18
C VAL A 182 -0.14 -7.06 0.20
N TYR A 183 0.07 -6.12 -0.71
CA TYR A 183 0.82 -4.90 -0.46
C TYR A 183 -0.13 -3.77 -0.03
N VAL A 184 0.10 -3.17 1.13
CA VAL A 184 -0.68 -2.05 1.67
C VAL A 184 0.15 -0.77 1.57
N GLY A 185 -0.24 0.16 0.71
CA GLY A 185 0.49 1.41 0.48
C GLY A 185 -0.40 2.52 -0.09
N GLY A 186 -0.06 3.78 0.18
CA GLY A 186 -0.87 4.91 -0.31
C GLY A 186 -0.85 4.96 -1.84
N ILE A 187 -1.97 5.34 -2.46
CA ILE A 187 -2.07 5.42 -3.93
C ILE A 187 -1.06 6.40 -4.55
N GLU A 188 -0.60 7.37 -3.77
CA GLU A 188 0.48 8.30 -4.09
C GLU A 188 1.81 7.62 -4.45
N HIS A 189 2.08 6.43 -3.92
CA HIS A 189 3.29 5.67 -4.22
C HIS A 189 3.14 4.76 -5.44
N ALA A 190 1.93 4.63 -6.00
CA ALA A 190 1.65 3.71 -7.08
C ALA A 190 2.33 4.09 -8.40
N ALA A 191 2.45 5.40 -8.69
CA ALA A 191 3.04 5.88 -9.94
C ALA A 191 4.58 5.85 -9.97
N LEU A 192 5.24 5.78 -8.80
CA LEU A 192 6.71 5.83 -8.70
C LEU A 192 7.27 4.55 -8.09
N HIS A 193 7.14 4.41 -6.77
CA HIS A 193 7.72 3.28 -6.04
C HIS A 193 7.22 1.93 -6.56
N LEU A 194 5.91 1.74 -6.74
CA LEU A 194 5.38 0.46 -7.24
C LEU A 194 5.82 0.20 -8.68
N PHE A 195 6.00 1.23 -9.50
CA PHE A 195 6.54 1.07 -10.85
C PHE A 195 8.00 0.58 -10.80
N PHE A 196 8.85 1.21 -9.99
CA PHE A 196 10.25 0.79 -9.86
C PHE A 196 10.41 -0.58 -9.20
N ALA A 197 9.57 -0.91 -8.22
CA ALA A 197 9.54 -2.24 -7.60
C ALA A 197 9.19 -3.34 -8.62
N ARG A 198 8.22 -3.07 -9.51
CA ARG A 198 7.90 -3.96 -10.64
C ARG A 198 9.05 -4.03 -11.64
N PHE A 199 9.62 -2.89 -12.03
CA PHE A 199 10.77 -2.85 -12.93
C PHE A 199 11.94 -3.72 -12.43
N ILE A 200 12.33 -3.58 -11.17
CA ILE A 200 13.38 -4.41 -10.57
C ILE A 200 12.96 -5.89 -10.50
N SER A 201 11.71 -6.20 -10.16
CA SER A 201 11.21 -7.58 -10.15
C SER A 201 11.29 -8.24 -11.54
N TYR A 202 10.90 -7.54 -12.61
CA TYR A 202 11.03 -8.02 -13.98
C TYR A 202 12.48 -8.20 -14.38
N PHE A 203 13.36 -7.24 -14.06
CA PHE A 203 14.80 -7.40 -14.29
C PHE A 203 15.35 -8.66 -13.59
N LEU A 204 14.99 -8.89 -12.33
CA LEU A 204 15.42 -10.06 -11.56
C LEU A 204 14.85 -11.37 -12.13
N TYR A 205 13.65 -11.34 -12.70
CA TYR A 205 13.08 -12.46 -13.43
C TYR A 205 13.87 -12.75 -14.72
N ASP A 206 14.17 -11.72 -15.51
CA ASP A 206 14.86 -11.84 -16.79
C ASP A 206 16.28 -12.40 -16.64
N ILE A 207 16.99 -12.04 -15.57
CA ILE A 207 18.33 -12.59 -15.26
C ILE A 207 18.28 -13.93 -14.48
N GLY A 208 17.09 -14.48 -14.24
CA GLY A 208 16.90 -15.79 -13.61
C GLY A 208 17.13 -15.83 -12.09
N VAL A 209 17.09 -14.68 -11.41
CA VAL A 209 17.15 -14.60 -9.95
C VAL A 209 15.80 -14.93 -9.32
N SER A 210 14.71 -14.40 -9.87
CA SER A 210 13.34 -14.65 -9.40
C SER A 210 12.57 -15.56 -10.37
N SER A 211 11.69 -16.43 -9.85
CA SER A 211 10.72 -17.18 -10.65
C SER A 211 9.38 -16.45 -10.81
N VAL A 212 9.24 -15.27 -10.21
CA VAL A 212 8.01 -14.47 -10.20
C VAL A 212 8.28 -13.11 -10.83
N GLN A 213 7.42 -12.71 -11.78
CA GLN A 213 7.53 -11.42 -12.47
C GLN A 213 6.92 -10.28 -11.66
N GLU A 214 5.68 -10.44 -11.20
CA GLU A 214 4.99 -9.42 -10.40
C GLU A 214 5.29 -9.59 -8.90
N PRO A 215 5.85 -8.58 -8.22
CA PRO A 215 6.26 -8.72 -6.82
C PRO A 215 5.10 -8.68 -5.83
N PHE A 216 3.94 -8.19 -6.24
CA PHE A 216 2.75 -8.00 -5.39
C PHE A 216 1.50 -8.55 -6.08
N ASP A 217 0.85 -9.54 -5.48
CA ASP A 217 -0.38 -10.15 -6.03
C ASP A 217 -1.58 -9.21 -5.94
N ARG A 218 -1.70 -8.50 -4.82
CA ARG A 218 -2.76 -7.51 -4.61
C ARG A 218 -2.20 -6.22 -4.03
N LEU A 219 -2.71 -5.10 -4.51
CA LEU A 219 -2.53 -3.79 -3.92
C LEU A 219 -3.80 -3.39 -3.17
N LEU A 220 -3.67 -3.10 -1.87
CA LEU A 220 -4.69 -2.44 -1.08
C LEU A 220 -4.27 -0.98 -0.87
N PRO A 221 -4.74 -0.05 -1.73
CA PRO A 221 -4.37 1.35 -1.61
C PRO A 221 -5.08 1.98 -0.41
N GLN A 222 -4.37 2.34 0.66
CA GLN A 222 -5.04 3.02 1.76
C GLN A 222 -5.40 4.47 1.42
N GLY A 223 -6.54 4.91 1.92
CA GLY A 223 -6.95 6.31 1.90
C GLY A 223 -6.06 7.18 2.77
N ILE A 224 -6.00 8.45 2.43
CA ILE A 224 -5.15 9.42 3.12
C ILE A 224 -5.81 9.84 4.43
N VAL A 225 -5.01 9.88 5.51
CA VAL A 225 -5.44 10.51 6.76
C VAL A 225 -5.30 12.03 6.64
N CYS A 226 -6.44 12.70 6.64
CA CYS A 226 -6.60 14.14 6.60
C CYS A 226 -6.81 14.70 8.01
N SER A 227 -6.43 15.96 8.20
CA SER A 227 -6.67 16.70 9.44
C SER A 227 -7.23 18.08 9.14
N ARG A 228 -7.94 18.64 10.12
CA ARG A 228 -8.45 20.00 10.03
C ARG A 228 -7.28 20.97 9.86
N THR A 229 -7.38 21.80 8.83
CA THR A 229 -6.33 22.74 8.44
C THR A 229 -6.90 24.14 8.44
N PHE A 230 -6.14 25.08 8.99
CA PHE A 230 -6.53 26.47 9.14
C PHE A 230 -5.77 27.34 8.13
N LYS A 231 -6.49 28.13 7.34
CA LYS A 231 -5.93 29.09 6.39
C LYS A 231 -6.51 30.47 6.63
N ARG A 232 -5.69 31.51 6.54
CA ARG A 232 -6.23 32.88 6.46
C ARG A 232 -7.06 33.05 5.19
N SER A 233 -8.23 33.66 5.27
CA SER A 233 -9.09 33.90 4.12
C SER A 233 -8.49 34.89 3.10
N ASP A 234 -7.69 35.86 3.57
CA ASP A 234 -7.11 36.93 2.75
C ASP A 234 -5.92 36.48 1.88
N SER A 235 -5.09 35.60 2.41
CA SER A 235 -3.76 35.27 1.88
C SER A 235 -3.57 33.78 1.59
N GLY A 236 -4.49 32.93 2.05
CA GLY A 236 -4.36 31.48 1.96
C GLY A 236 -3.24 30.88 2.82
N LYS A 237 -2.57 31.70 3.64
CA LYS A 237 -1.46 31.27 4.49
C LYS A 237 -1.93 30.26 5.53
N TYR A 238 -1.22 29.14 5.63
CA TYR A 238 -1.44 28.11 6.66
C TYR A 238 -1.14 28.67 8.06
N LEU A 239 -2.01 28.31 9.02
CA LEU A 239 -1.95 28.74 10.41
C LEU A 239 -1.82 27.53 11.33
N LYS A 240 -1.21 27.72 12.49
CA LYS A 240 -1.25 26.73 13.57
C LYS A 240 -2.60 26.78 14.27
N GLU A 241 -3.04 25.65 14.81
CA GLU A 241 -4.26 25.57 15.62
C GLU A 241 -4.19 26.51 16.84
N ASP A 242 -3.02 26.64 17.46
CA ASP A 242 -2.80 27.57 18.58
C ASP A 242 -2.97 29.05 18.22
N ASP A 243 -2.94 29.42 16.94
CA ASP A 243 -3.08 30.80 16.47
C ASP A 243 -4.53 31.19 16.17
N VAL A 244 -5.48 30.24 16.26
CA VAL A 244 -6.89 30.46 15.92
C VAL A 244 -7.81 30.28 17.13
N VAL A 245 -8.94 30.97 17.14
CA VAL A 245 -9.99 30.83 18.15
C VAL A 245 -11.34 30.65 17.46
N GLN A 246 -12.15 29.73 17.99
CA GLN A 246 -13.50 29.48 17.48
C GLN A 246 -14.45 30.61 17.92
N THR A 247 -15.19 31.16 16.97
CA THR A 247 -16.20 32.21 17.20
C THR A 247 -17.47 31.85 16.44
N GLY A 248 -18.53 31.48 17.17
CA GLY A 248 -19.76 30.97 16.56
C GLY A 248 -19.49 29.73 15.72
N ASN A 249 -19.90 29.78 14.44
CA ASN A 249 -19.71 28.68 13.48
C ASN A 249 -18.37 28.73 12.73
N GLY A 250 -17.51 29.70 13.02
CA GLY A 250 -16.24 29.91 12.31
C GLY A 250 -15.03 30.06 13.22
N PHE A 251 -13.89 30.35 12.60
CA PHE A 251 -12.62 30.61 13.29
C PHE A 251 -12.07 31.98 12.88
N ILE A 252 -11.39 32.64 13.82
CA ILE A 252 -10.64 33.88 13.58
C ILE A 252 -9.21 33.73 14.09
N VAL A 253 -8.28 34.52 13.53
CA VAL A 253 -6.90 34.60 14.00
C VAL A 253 -6.86 35.36 15.33
N LYS A 254 -6.23 34.78 16.37
CA LYS A 254 -6.15 35.37 17.72
C LYS A 254 -5.52 36.78 17.73
N LYS A 255 -4.55 37.00 16.85
CA LYS A 255 -3.73 38.22 16.85
C LYS A 255 -4.43 39.45 16.26
N ASP A 256 -5.23 39.27 15.21
CA ASP A 256 -5.76 40.39 14.42
C ASP A 256 -7.24 40.25 14.05
N GLY A 257 -7.91 39.16 14.47
CA GLY A 257 -9.34 38.94 14.21
C GLY A 257 -9.68 38.58 12.76
N SER A 258 -8.68 38.33 11.90
CA SER A 258 -8.92 37.98 10.50
C SER A 258 -9.67 36.65 10.38
N ALA A 259 -10.54 36.53 9.37
CA ALA A 259 -11.31 35.31 9.14
C ALA A 259 -10.42 34.13 8.72
N VAL A 260 -10.79 32.94 9.18
CA VAL A 260 -10.08 31.69 8.90
C VAL A 260 -11.00 30.73 8.14
N VAL A 261 -10.47 30.16 7.06
CA VAL A 261 -11.09 29.07 6.32
C VAL A 261 -10.57 27.76 6.91
N THR A 262 -11.48 26.81 7.15
CA THR A 262 -11.15 25.47 7.63
C THR A 262 -11.52 24.42 6.61
N GLN A 263 -10.63 23.47 6.38
CA GLN A 263 -10.85 22.33 5.49
C GLN A 263 -10.02 21.13 5.96
N PHE A 264 -10.45 19.92 5.61
CA PHE A 264 -9.65 18.72 5.83
C PHE A 264 -8.65 18.54 4.69
N GLU A 265 -7.37 18.46 5.02
CA GLU A 265 -6.30 18.21 4.04
C GLU A 265 -5.36 17.13 4.56
N LYS A 266 -4.65 16.46 3.65
CA LYS A 266 -3.53 15.56 3.98
C LYS A 266 -2.63 16.18 5.04
N MET A 267 -2.33 15.41 6.09
CA MET A 267 -1.42 15.85 7.15
C MET A 267 -0.02 16.14 6.58
N SER A 268 0.52 17.33 6.88
CA SER A 268 1.90 17.68 6.55
C SER A 268 2.46 18.75 7.49
N LYS A 269 3.80 18.77 7.62
CA LYS A 269 4.49 19.78 8.43
C LYS A 269 4.25 21.21 7.93
N SER A 270 4.18 21.39 6.61
CA SER A 270 3.98 22.70 5.97
C SER A 270 2.57 23.27 6.18
N LYS A 271 1.58 22.42 6.45
CA LYS A 271 0.18 22.81 6.67
C LYS A 271 -0.17 23.02 8.14
N HIS A 272 0.76 22.73 9.05
CA HIS A 272 0.56 22.82 10.51
C HIS A 272 -0.66 22.02 11.03
N ASN A 273 -1.05 20.95 10.33
CA ASN A 273 -2.22 20.11 10.64
C ASN A 273 -1.82 18.68 11.06
N GLY A 274 -0.53 18.42 11.23
CA GLY A 274 -0.03 17.11 11.64
C GLY A 274 -0.35 16.84 13.10
N VAL A 275 -0.88 15.64 13.36
CA VAL A 275 -1.14 15.15 14.73
C VAL A 275 0.00 14.22 15.13
N ASP A 276 0.60 14.45 16.30
CA ASP A 276 1.62 13.56 16.84
C ASP A 276 0.98 12.23 17.29
N PRO A 277 1.32 11.09 16.67
CA PRO A 277 0.76 9.79 17.04
C PRO A 277 0.99 9.44 18.51
N LEU A 278 2.14 9.82 19.09
CA LEU A 278 2.45 9.49 20.48
C LEU A 278 1.52 10.21 21.47
N SER A 279 1.12 11.44 21.15
CA SER A 279 0.13 12.18 21.94
C SER A 279 -1.24 11.49 21.94
N VAL A 280 -1.67 10.97 20.78
CA VAL A 280 -2.92 10.24 20.63
C VAL A 280 -2.89 8.95 21.43
N LEU A 281 -1.82 8.17 21.30
CA LEU A 281 -1.65 6.90 22.00
C LEU A 281 -1.65 7.09 23.52
N LYS A 282 -0.99 8.14 24.04
CA LYS A 282 -1.00 8.47 25.48
C LYS A 282 -2.38 8.85 25.98
N MET A 283 -3.16 9.58 25.18
CA MET A 283 -4.49 10.06 25.56
C MET A 283 -5.55 8.95 25.50
N LYS A 284 -5.54 8.15 24.42
CA LYS A 284 -6.62 7.22 24.08
C LYS A 284 -6.27 5.75 24.33
N GLY A 285 -5.00 5.41 24.46
CA GLY A 285 -4.53 4.04 24.45
C GLY A 285 -4.39 3.46 23.04
N ILE A 286 -3.68 2.34 22.93
CA ILE A 286 -3.35 1.71 21.64
C ILE A 286 -4.61 1.15 20.97
N ASP A 287 -5.40 0.36 21.69
CA ASP A 287 -6.54 -0.37 21.13
C ASP A 287 -7.66 0.54 20.64
N LEU A 288 -8.00 1.57 21.40
CA LEU A 288 -8.99 2.55 20.95
C LEU A 288 -8.50 3.32 19.71
N THR A 289 -7.20 3.64 19.65
CA THR A 289 -6.63 4.34 18.49
C THR A 289 -6.68 3.45 17.24
N ARG A 290 -6.31 2.17 17.37
CA ARG A 290 -6.43 1.17 16.29
C ARG A 290 -7.87 1.01 15.83
N LEU A 291 -8.79 0.84 16.78
CA LEU A 291 -10.21 0.68 16.51
C LEU A 291 -10.79 1.92 15.81
N GLN A 292 -10.41 3.13 16.24
CA GLN A 292 -10.81 4.36 15.56
C GLN A 292 -10.36 4.35 14.10
N LEU A 293 -9.07 4.07 13.84
CA LEU A 293 -8.52 4.05 12.48
C LEU A 293 -9.21 3.01 11.57
N LEU A 294 -9.49 1.81 12.10
CA LEU A 294 -10.08 0.71 11.34
C LEU A 294 -11.60 0.82 11.17
N ASN A 295 -12.28 1.59 12.02
CA ASN A 295 -13.73 1.79 11.97
C ASN A 295 -14.14 3.00 11.12
N GLU A 296 -13.28 4.02 11.03
CA GLU A 296 -13.65 5.32 10.47
C GLU A 296 -14.14 5.27 9.03
N ALA A 297 -13.43 4.52 8.20
CA ALA A 297 -13.67 4.46 6.76
C ALA A 297 -13.25 3.09 6.22
N ALA A 298 -13.77 2.74 5.04
CA ALA A 298 -13.24 1.62 4.28
C ALA A 298 -11.75 1.90 3.96
N PRO A 299 -10.88 0.88 3.82
CA PRO A 299 -9.43 1.11 3.74
C PRO A 299 -9.00 2.09 2.65
N ARG A 300 -9.73 2.14 1.53
CA ARG A 300 -9.42 2.98 0.36
C ARG A 300 -9.91 4.43 0.50
N GLU A 301 -10.81 4.68 1.43
CA GLU A 301 -11.44 5.99 1.62
C GLU A 301 -10.61 6.86 2.57
N PRO A 302 -10.55 8.18 2.34
CA PRO A 302 -9.82 9.09 3.21
C PRO A 302 -10.47 9.18 4.60
N ILE A 303 -9.64 9.40 5.61
CA ILE A 303 -10.07 9.56 7.01
C ILE A 303 -9.96 11.04 7.40
N ASN A 304 -11.05 11.64 7.87
CA ASN A 304 -11.04 12.98 8.45
C ASN A 304 -10.78 12.89 9.95
N TRP A 305 -9.49 12.96 10.32
CA TRP A 305 -9.07 12.80 11.70
C TRP A 305 -9.61 13.90 12.61
N GLY A 306 -10.22 13.50 13.73
CA GLY A 306 -10.71 14.40 14.77
C GLY A 306 -12.17 14.84 14.61
N ASP A 307 -12.86 14.38 13.56
CA ASP A 307 -14.30 14.67 13.36
C ASP A 307 -15.22 13.60 13.99
N THR A 308 -14.65 12.48 14.43
CA THR A 308 -15.39 11.30 14.88
C THR A 308 -15.75 11.32 16.36
N GLU A 309 -17.01 11.00 16.68
CA GLU A 309 -17.42 10.72 18.04
C GLU A 309 -16.98 9.31 18.50
N LEU A 310 -16.12 9.25 19.52
CA LEU A 310 -15.57 7.99 20.04
C LEU A 310 -16.51 7.24 20.98
N LYS A 311 -17.62 7.85 21.42
CA LYS A 311 -18.52 7.25 22.42
C LYS A 311 -19.06 5.89 21.97
N GLY A 312 -19.29 5.70 20.68
CA GLY A 312 -19.72 4.41 20.12
C GLY A 312 -18.69 3.31 20.32
N LEU A 313 -17.41 3.62 20.02
CA LEU A 313 -16.29 2.68 20.16
C LEU A 313 -16.00 2.34 21.62
N PHE A 314 -16.05 3.32 22.52
CA PHE A 314 -15.95 3.06 23.96
C PHE A 314 -17.06 2.12 24.45
N LYS A 315 -18.31 2.40 24.10
CA LYS A 315 -19.45 1.53 24.46
C LYS A 315 -19.33 0.13 23.87
N PHE A 316 -18.67 -0.02 22.73
CA PHE A 316 -18.39 -1.33 22.16
C PHE A 316 -17.37 -2.10 23.02
N MET A 317 -16.25 -1.48 23.39
CA MET A 317 -15.24 -2.09 24.27
C MET A 317 -15.81 -2.42 25.67
N GLU A 318 -16.63 -1.53 26.24
CA GLU A 318 -17.34 -1.80 27.51
C GLU A 318 -18.26 -3.01 27.35
N ARG A 319 -19.00 -3.10 26.24
CA ARG A 319 -19.91 -4.21 25.98
C ARG A 319 -19.19 -5.55 25.83
N THR A 320 -18.04 -5.58 25.17
CA THR A 320 -17.23 -6.81 25.07
C THR A 320 -16.68 -7.20 26.43
N SER A 321 -16.25 -6.23 27.23
CA SER A 321 -15.86 -6.46 28.63
C SER A 321 -17.01 -7.05 29.43
N ASP A 322 -18.22 -6.49 29.34
CA ASP A 322 -19.40 -7.00 30.05
C ASP A 322 -19.71 -8.46 29.68
N VAL A 323 -19.62 -8.82 28.39
CA VAL A 323 -19.84 -10.19 27.92
C VAL A 323 -18.83 -11.15 28.54
N VAL A 324 -17.55 -10.79 28.55
CA VAL A 324 -16.48 -11.61 29.12
C VAL A 324 -16.61 -11.73 30.63
N SER A 325 -16.80 -10.61 31.33
CA SER A 325 -16.99 -10.61 32.79
C SER A 325 -18.21 -11.43 33.20
N PHE A 326 -19.34 -11.27 32.48
CA PHE A 326 -20.54 -12.03 32.76
C PHE A 326 -20.33 -13.53 32.52
N TYR A 327 -19.64 -13.92 31.44
CA TYR A 327 -19.25 -15.31 31.21
C TYR A 327 -18.42 -15.85 32.39
N VAL A 328 -17.37 -15.13 32.81
CA VAL A 328 -16.50 -15.53 33.92
C VAL A 328 -17.28 -15.70 35.22
N GLU A 329 -18.14 -14.74 35.56
CA GLU A 329 -19.00 -14.80 36.75
C GLU A 329 -19.91 -16.03 36.73
N GLN A 330 -20.62 -16.25 35.61
CA GLN A 330 -21.53 -17.39 35.48
C GLN A 330 -20.76 -18.72 35.55
N ARG A 331 -19.61 -18.84 34.85
CA ARG A 331 -18.81 -20.07 34.88
C ARG A 331 -18.22 -20.37 36.25
N ALA A 332 -17.79 -19.36 37.00
CA ALA A 332 -17.33 -19.54 38.37
C ALA A 332 -18.44 -20.09 39.30
N LEU A 333 -19.69 -19.65 39.11
CA LEU A 333 -20.85 -20.16 39.86
C LEU A 333 -21.18 -21.61 39.49
N ALA A 334 -21.07 -21.96 38.21
CA ALA A 334 -21.40 -23.29 37.69
C ALA A 334 -20.52 -24.43 38.25
N ILE A 335 -19.35 -24.13 38.82
CA ILE A 335 -18.45 -25.13 39.45
C ILE A 335 -19.16 -25.93 40.56
N SER A 336 -20.23 -25.37 41.15
CA SER A 336 -20.98 -25.98 42.24
C SER A 336 -22.26 -26.73 41.82
N ALA A 337 -22.61 -26.76 40.53
CA ALA A 337 -23.79 -27.44 40.02
C ALA A 337 -23.44 -28.32 38.81
N SER A 338 -23.80 -29.61 38.84
CA SER A 338 -23.69 -30.49 37.66
C SER A 338 -24.73 -30.03 36.63
N PRO A 339 -24.32 -29.41 35.49
CA PRO A 339 -25.28 -28.75 34.63
C PRO A 339 -26.05 -29.78 33.79
N GLU A 340 -27.38 -29.77 33.90
CA GLU A 340 -28.22 -30.45 32.91
C GLU A 340 -28.06 -29.78 31.54
N PRO A 341 -28.01 -30.57 30.44
CA PRO A 341 -27.83 -30.05 29.09
C PRO A 341 -28.96 -29.08 28.71
N LEU A 342 -28.59 -28.08 27.92
CA LEU A 342 -29.51 -27.06 27.42
C LEU A 342 -30.47 -27.66 26.37
N ASP A 343 -31.57 -26.95 26.10
CA ASP A 343 -32.49 -27.33 25.03
C ASP A 343 -31.76 -27.38 23.66
N ILE A 344 -32.05 -28.43 22.88
CA ILE A 344 -31.37 -28.70 21.60
C ILE A 344 -31.57 -27.55 20.61
N GLU A 345 -32.75 -26.94 20.60
CA GLU A 345 -33.05 -25.83 19.69
C GLU A 345 -32.33 -24.53 20.11
N GLU A 346 -32.17 -24.29 21.42
CA GLU A 346 -31.32 -23.19 21.92
C GLU A 346 -29.84 -23.42 21.52
N GLU A 347 -29.28 -24.63 21.63
CA GLU A 347 -27.92 -24.94 21.16
C GLU A 347 -27.75 -24.75 19.64
N LYS A 348 -28.67 -25.29 18.83
CA LYS A 348 -28.66 -25.11 17.37
C LYS A 348 -28.72 -23.64 16.98
N ARG A 349 -29.48 -22.82 17.71
CA ARG A 349 -29.55 -21.38 17.49
C ARG A 349 -28.18 -20.72 17.70
N TYR A 350 -27.48 -21.00 18.80
CA TYR A 350 -26.16 -20.42 19.05
C TYR A 350 -25.10 -20.94 18.09
N ARG A 351 -25.18 -22.21 17.69
CA ARG A 351 -24.37 -22.75 16.59
C ARG A 351 -24.58 -21.99 15.28
N THR A 352 -25.83 -21.64 14.94
CA THR A 352 -26.15 -20.85 13.74
C THR A 352 -25.59 -19.43 13.85
N ILE A 353 -25.73 -18.80 15.03
CA ILE A 353 -25.18 -17.47 15.32
C ILE A 353 -23.65 -17.47 15.18
N TYR A 354 -22.98 -18.45 15.77
CA TYR A 354 -21.53 -18.63 15.64
C TYR A 354 -21.11 -18.65 14.17
N ASN A 355 -21.70 -19.56 13.39
CA ASN A 355 -21.34 -19.74 11.98
C ASN A 355 -21.62 -18.48 11.16
N PHE A 356 -22.74 -17.80 11.42
CA PHE A 356 -23.09 -16.55 10.76
C PHE A 356 -22.02 -15.47 11.01
N PHE A 357 -21.66 -15.20 12.26
CA PHE A 357 -20.70 -14.14 12.57
C PHE A 357 -19.29 -14.48 12.12
N VAL A 358 -18.82 -15.70 12.39
CA VAL A 358 -17.49 -16.15 11.97
C VAL A 358 -17.35 -16.06 10.45
N ARG A 359 -18.33 -16.56 9.68
CA ARG A 359 -18.32 -16.46 8.21
C ARG A 359 -18.26 -15.01 7.75
N ASN A 360 -19.19 -14.19 8.20
CA ASN A 360 -19.32 -12.82 7.70
C ASN A 360 -18.12 -11.96 8.06
N ILE A 361 -17.58 -12.11 9.28
CA ILE A 361 -16.38 -11.39 9.72
C ILE A 361 -15.15 -11.86 8.92
N SER A 362 -14.96 -13.17 8.73
CA SER A 362 -13.84 -13.71 7.95
C SER A 362 -13.89 -13.22 6.50
N MET A 363 -15.05 -13.28 5.86
CA MET A 363 -15.25 -12.82 4.49
C MET A 363 -14.95 -11.33 4.31
N VAL A 364 -15.44 -10.47 5.22
CA VAL A 364 -15.18 -9.03 5.08
C VAL A 364 -13.72 -8.68 5.33
N ILE A 365 -12.97 -9.44 6.13
CA ILE A 365 -11.55 -9.21 6.40
C ILE A 365 -10.67 -9.75 5.26
N GLU A 366 -10.86 -11.01 4.89
CA GLU A 366 -9.96 -11.73 3.97
C GLU A 366 -10.24 -11.43 2.50
N VAL A 367 -11.52 -11.27 2.13
CA VAL A 367 -11.94 -11.11 0.73
C VAL A 367 -12.20 -9.65 0.40
N LEU A 368 -12.96 -8.96 1.23
CA LEU A 368 -13.40 -7.58 0.94
C LEU A 368 -12.49 -6.52 1.55
N HIS A 369 -11.65 -6.90 2.52
CA HIS A 369 -10.82 -6.01 3.33
C HIS A 369 -11.60 -4.85 4.01
N LEU A 370 -12.90 -5.01 4.24
CA LEU A 370 -13.77 -4.01 4.87
C LEU A 370 -13.73 -4.12 6.41
N HIS A 371 -12.66 -3.58 6.99
CA HIS A 371 -12.40 -3.60 8.43
C HIS A 371 -13.49 -2.92 9.26
N ASN A 372 -14.06 -1.81 8.78
CA ASN A 372 -15.17 -1.12 9.44
C ASN A 372 -16.43 -2.01 9.52
N THR A 373 -16.77 -2.70 8.43
CA THR A 373 -17.87 -3.66 8.41
C THR A 373 -17.62 -4.85 9.33
N ALA A 374 -16.36 -5.29 9.45
CA ALA A 374 -15.99 -6.33 10.43
C ALA A 374 -16.25 -5.87 11.87
N VAL A 375 -15.91 -4.62 12.20
CA VAL A 375 -16.20 -4.01 13.52
C VAL A 375 -17.71 -3.93 13.76
N ASP A 376 -18.51 -3.57 12.76
CA ASP A 376 -19.98 -3.58 12.87
C ASP A 376 -20.54 -4.97 13.17
N HIS A 377 -20.04 -6.01 12.50
CA HIS A 377 -20.41 -7.39 12.79
C HIS A 377 -20.01 -7.81 14.21
N LEU A 378 -18.81 -7.45 14.68
CA LEU A 378 -18.37 -7.73 16.05
C LEU A 378 -19.23 -7.00 17.09
N GLN A 379 -19.62 -5.75 16.83
CA GLN A 379 -20.54 -4.99 17.67
C GLN A 379 -21.90 -5.67 17.78
N ALA A 380 -22.45 -6.14 16.65
CA ALA A 380 -23.70 -6.89 16.61
C ALA A 380 -23.59 -8.23 17.37
N PHE A 381 -22.46 -8.92 17.22
CA PHE A 381 -22.19 -10.18 17.92
C PHE A 381 -22.15 -9.98 19.44
N ALA A 382 -21.38 -9.01 19.92
CA ALA A 382 -21.31 -8.65 21.34
C ALA A 382 -22.67 -8.21 21.90
N LYS A 383 -23.48 -7.48 21.12
CA LYS A 383 -24.84 -7.08 21.50
C LYS A 383 -25.78 -8.28 21.64
N LEU A 384 -25.63 -9.29 20.80
CA LEU A 384 -26.40 -10.53 20.91
C LEU A 384 -25.99 -11.29 22.18
N LEU A 385 -24.69 -11.49 22.40
CA LEU A 385 -24.16 -12.19 23.56
C LEU A 385 -24.54 -11.50 24.88
N LYS A 386 -24.50 -10.16 24.94
CA LYS A 386 -24.95 -9.41 26.13
C LYS A 386 -26.44 -9.63 26.49
N LYS A 387 -27.28 -9.97 25.51
CA LYS A 387 -28.70 -10.27 25.74
C LYS A 387 -28.96 -11.74 26.07
N THR A 388 -27.93 -12.58 26.08
CA THR A 388 -28.08 -14.02 26.34
C THR A 388 -28.35 -14.26 27.84
N PRO A 389 -29.36 -15.07 28.20
CA PRO A 389 -29.70 -15.32 29.60
C PRO A 389 -28.58 -15.99 30.41
N ALA A 390 -28.50 -15.68 31.71
CA ALA A 390 -27.56 -16.29 32.65
C ALA A 390 -27.53 -17.82 32.59
N LYS A 391 -28.72 -18.46 32.56
CA LYS A 391 -28.86 -19.93 32.45
C LYS A 391 -28.12 -20.52 31.25
N THR A 392 -28.00 -19.76 30.17
CA THR A 392 -27.41 -20.21 28.92
C THR A 392 -25.88 -20.19 29.00
N TYR A 393 -25.29 -19.15 29.59
CA TYR A 393 -23.86 -19.09 29.88
C TYR A 393 -23.37 -20.21 30.82
N HIS A 394 -24.23 -20.70 31.71
CA HIS A 394 -23.89 -21.80 32.61
C HIS A 394 -23.69 -23.15 31.90
N ARG A 395 -24.41 -23.37 30.79
CA ARG A 395 -24.69 -24.74 30.31
C ARG A 395 -24.39 -24.94 28.83
N SER A 396 -24.26 -23.86 28.04
CA SER A 396 -24.14 -23.96 26.59
C SER A 396 -22.70 -23.90 26.12
N GLU A 397 -22.25 -25.01 25.54
CA GLU A 397 -20.97 -25.05 24.82
C GLU A 397 -20.97 -24.12 23.61
N GLN A 398 -22.11 -23.93 22.93
CA GLN A 398 -22.18 -23.04 21.77
C GLN A 398 -22.10 -21.56 22.16
N VAL A 399 -22.64 -21.17 23.31
CA VAL A 399 -22.42 -19.81 23.84
C VAL A 399 -20.97 -19.59 24.22
N GLU A 400 -20.36 -20.55 24.93
CA GLU A 400 -18.92 -20.50 25.25
C GLU A 400 -18.07 -20.37 23.98
N ARG A 401 -18.35 -21.19 22.96
CA ARG A 401 -17.73 -21.13 21.64
C ARG A 401 -17.90 -19.75 20.99
N CYS A 402 -19.06 -19.12 21.11
CA CYS A 402 -19.30 -17.76 20.63
C CYS A 402 -18.46 -16.71 21.36
N VAL A 403 -18.35 -16.79 22.69
CA VAL A 403 -17.55 -15.87 23.50
C VAL A 403 -16.07 -15.99 23.14
N HIS A 404 -15.56 -17.22 23.03
CA HIS A 404 -14.18 -17.48 22.60
C HIS A 404 -13.92 -16.91 21.20
N ALA A 405 -14.80 -17.18 20.23
CA ALA A 405 -14.63 -16.63 18.88
C ALA A 405 -14.72 -15.11 18.82
N LEU A 406 -15.60 -14.48 19.59
CA LEU A 406 -15.65 -13.02 19.70
C LEU A 406 -14.28 -12.47 20.14
N VAL A 407 -13.69 -13.03 21.19
CA VAL A 407 -12.39 -12.59 21.72
C VAL A 407 -11.26 -12.85 20.72
N ILE A 408 -11.23 -14.04 20.10
CA ILE A 408 -10.21 -14.37 19.08
C ILE A 408 -10.32 -13.44 17.87
N MET A 409 -11.52 -13.11 17.39
CA MET A 409 -11.68 -12.18 16.26
C MET A 409 -11.38 -10.72 16.65
N LEU A 410 -11.63 -10.33 17.89
CA LEU A 410 -11.29 -8.99 18.41
C LEU A 410 -9.78 -8.72 18.39
N GLN A 411 -8.93 -9.75 18.43
CA GLN A 411 -7.47 -9.58 18.46
C GLN A 411 -6.94 -8.77 17.27
N LEU A 412 -7.62 -8.83 16.11
CA LEU A 412 -7.23 -8.07 14.92
C LEU A 412 -7.35 -6.56 15.14
N PHE A 413 -8.33 -6.13 15.93
CA PHE A 413 -8.66 -4.72 16.15
C PHE A 413 -8.05 -4.20 17.45
N THR A 414 -8.27 -4.93 18.55
CA THR A 414 -7.91 -4.55 19.92
C THR A 414 -7.12 -5.68 20.58
N PRO A 415 -5.85 -5.91 20.16
CA PRO A 415 -5.07 -7.06 20.62
C PRO A 415 -4.79 -7.07 22.13
N HIS A 416 -4.65 -5.91 22.77
CA HIS A 416 -4.34 -5.85 24.21
C HIS A 416 -5.57 -6.22 25.06
N LEU A 417 -6.73 -5.66 24.72
CA LEU A 417 -8.02 -6.04 25.33
C LEU A 417 -8.33 -7.51 25.07
N ALA A 418 -8.11 -7.99 23.85
CA ALA A 418 -8.37 -9.38 23.52
C ALA A 418 -7.47 -10.33 24.35
N ALA A 419 -6.20 -9.99 24.56
CA ALA A 419 -5.30 -10.76 25.43
C ALA A 419 -5.76 -10.76 26.89
N GLU A 420 -6.20 -9.62 27.43
CA GLU A 420 -6.74 -9.53 28.79
C GLU A 420 -8.04 -10.34 28.94
N TYR A 421 -8.94 -10.24 27.96
CA TYR A 421 -10.15 -11.04 27.93
C TYR A 421 -9.84 -12.53 27.85
N TRP A 422 -8.86 -12.93 27.04
CA TRP A 422 -8.42 -14.32 26.96
C TRP A 422 -7.89 -14.83 28.29
N ALA A 423 -7.07 -14.04 29.00
CA ALA A 423 -6.61 -14.38 30.35
C ALA A 423 -7.78 -14.53 31.33
N ALA A 424 -8.78 -13.66 31.28
CA ALA A 424 -9.98 -13.77 32.09
C ALA A 424 -10.79 -15.04 31.78
N LEU A 425 -10.98 -15.38 30.50
CA LEU A 425 -11.65 -16.62 30.08
C LEU A 425 -10.94 -17.87 30.59
N ARG A 426 -9.59 -17.88 30.58
CA ARG A 426 -8.76 -18.98 31.12
C ARG A 426 -8.82 -19.13 32.64
N SER A 427 -9.32 -18.13 33.37
CA SER A 427 -9.40 -18.16 34.83
C SER A 427 -10.51 -19.05 35.38
N VAL A 428 -11.42 -19.51 34.51
CA VAL A 428 -12.58 -20.36 34.86
C VAL A 428 -12.58 -21.65 34.05
N PRO A 429 -13.16 -22.75 34.59
CA PRO A 429 -13.27 -24.00 33.84
C PRO A 429 -14.20 -23.87 32.62
N ALA A 430 -13.68 -24.20 31.44
CA ALA A 430 -14.45 -24.29 30.22
C ALA A 430 -15.36 -25.54 30.21
N LEU A 431 -16.51 -25.42 29.55
CA LEU A 431 -17.41 -26.53 29.23
C LEU A 431 -16.82 -27.40 28.11
N ASN A 432 -16.23 -26.77 27.09
CA ASN A 432 -15.67 -27.44 25.93
C ASN A 432 -14.16 -27.17 25.80
N SER A 433 -13.39 -27.78 26.71
CA SER A 433 -11.92 -27.66 26.74
C SER A 433 -11.21 -28.27 25.52
N HIS A 434 -11.91 -29.07 24.71
CA HIS A 434 -11.33 -29.70 23.52
C HIS A 434 -11.42 -28.81 22.27
N ALA A 435 -12.34 -27.84 22.24
CA ALA A 435 -12.54 -26.99 21.07
C ALA A 435 -11.58 -25.78 21.02
N VAL A 436 -10.95 -25.40 22.13
CA VAL A 436 -10.01 -24.27 22.17
C VAL A 436 -8.79 -24.58 23.02
N CYS A 437 -7.61 -24.12 22.58
CA CYS A 437 -6.34 -24.38 23.24
C CYS A 437 -6.15 -23.40 24.42
N LEU A 438 -6.87 -23.61 25.52
CA LEU A 438 -6.84 -22.73 26.70
C LEU A 438 -5.46 -22.68 27.39
N ASP A 439 -4.57 -23.61 27.09
CA ASP A 439 -3.18 -23.62 27.52
C ASP A 439 -2.29 -22.61 26.77
N LYS A 440 -2.76 -22.11 25.62
CA LYS A 440 -2.01 -21.19 24.77
C LYS A 440 -2.47 -19.75 24.91
N GLU A 441 -1.60 -18.83 24.52
CA GLU A 441 -1.93 -17.40 24.45
C GLU A 441 -2.88 -17.11 23.27
N ILE A 442 -3.50 -15.92 23.27
CA ILE A 442 -4.49 -15.57 22.25
C ILE A 442 -3.90 -15.54 20.84
N ASN A 443 -2.66 -15.08 20.69
CA ASN A 443 -1.94 -14.98 19.41
C ASN A 443 -1.55 -16.35 18.83
N GLU A 444 -1.68 -17.42 19.61
CA GLU A 444 -1.47 -18.80 19.17
C GLU A 444 -2.79 -19.52 18.85
N GLN A 445 -3.93 -18.87 19.11
CA GLN A 445 -5.23 -19.46 18.77
C GLN A 445 -5.45 -19.43 17.27
N PRO A 446 -5.93 -20.54 16.67
CA PRO A 446 -6.34 -20.52 15.28
C PRO A 446 -7.54 -19.59 15.10
N TRP A 447 -7.64 -18.99 13.92
CA TRP A 447 -8.83 -18.22 13.57
C TRP A 447 -10.08 -19.11 13.62
N PRO A 448 -11.22 -18.66 14.18
CA PRO A 448 -12.43 -19.47 14.30
C PRO A 448 -12.90 -19.96 12.91
N GLN A 449 -13.26 -21.24 12.82
CA GLN A 449 -13.70 -21.86 11.57
C GLN A 449 -15.19 -22.15 11.62
N ILE A 450 -15.85 -21.97 10.46
CA ILE A 450 -17.25 -22.37 10.28
C ILE A 450 -17.38 -23.89 10.31
N ASP A 451 -18.51 -24.39 10.78
CA ASP A 451 -18.82 -25.80 10.70
C ASP A 451 -18.96 -26.23 9.23
N PRO A 452 -18.41 -27.39 8.82
CA PRO A 452 -18.47 -27.85 7.43
C PRO A 452 -19.91 -28.02 6.88
N ASP A 453 -20.87 -28.29 7.76
CA ASP A 453 -22.29 -28.47 7.48
C ASP A 453 -23.13 -27.23 7.83
N ALA A 454 -22.52 -26.08 8.10
CA ALA A 454 -23.24 -24.84 8.35
C ALA A 454 -24.02 -24.42 7.08
N ASN A 455 -25.30 -24.05 7.24
CA ASN A 455 -26.08 -23.51 6.14
C ASN A 455 -25.51 -22.17 5.66
N ILE A 456 -25.29 -22.08 4.36
CA ILE A 456 -24.71 -20.91 3.71
C ILE A 456 -25.84 -20.18 2.99
N ASP A 457 -26.33 -19.08 3.57
CA ASP A 457 -27.23 -18.18 2.83
C ASP A 457 -26.42 -17.53 1.69
N PHE A 458 -26.92 -17.68 0.46
CA PHE A 458 -26.42 -17.05 -0.76
C PHE A 458 -27.56 -16.22 -1.36
N MET A 459 -27.39 -14.90 -1.44
CA MET A 459 -28.30 -14.06 -2.21
C MET A 459 -27.74 -13.88 -3.62
N ILE A 460 -28.42 -14.46 -4.61
CA ILE A 460 -28.12 -14.25 -6.03
C ILE A 460 -29.01 -13.09 -6.51
N ASN A 461 -28.40 -11.92 -6.69
CA ASN A 461 -29.07 -10.78 -7.32
C ASN A 461 -28.90 -10.90 -8.83
N VAL A 462 -29.96 -11.29 -9.54
CA VAL A 462 -29.99 -11.28 -11.00
C VAL A 462 -30.48 -9.90 -11.45
N ASN A 463 -29.56 -9.07 -11.97
CA ASN A 463 -29.94 -7.84 -12.66
C ASN A 463 -30.56 -8.23 -14.00
N ILE A 464 -31.89 -8.13 -14.09
CA ILE A 464 -32.61 -8.26 -15.35
C ILE A 464 -32.42 -6.93 -16.08
N PHE A 465 -31.66 -6.95 -17.18
CA PHE A 465 -31.38 -5.80 -18.04
C PHE A 465 -32.61 -5.31 -18.79
#